data_AF-A0A7K3PQF1-F1
#
_entry.id   AF-A0A7K3PQF1-F1
#
_cell.length_a   1.000
_cell.length_b   1.000
_cell.length_c   1.000
_cell.angle_alpha   90.00
_cell.angle_beta   90.00
_cell.angle_gamma   90.00
#
_symmetry.space_group_name_H-M   'P 1'
#
loop_
_entity.id
_entity.type
_entity.pdbx_description
1 polymer ?
#
loop_
_entity_poly.entity_id
_entity_poly.type
_entity_poly.pdbx_seq_one_letter_code
_entity_poly.pdbx_strand_id
1 'polypeptide(L)' 'RAHTLAHALRHPAGRVGIALGRLGPDAVTVGAATLPLAAFFARGGRRVPVDSPAPAPAWRAALGGRLAGQRGGA' A
#
# COMPACT_ATOMS: atom_id res chain seq x y z
N ARG A 1 -33.84 0.92 16.17
CA ARG A 1 -32.57 1.16 15.42
C ARG A 1 -31.70 2.25 16.05
N ALA A 2 -32.27 3.40 16.46
CA ALA A 2 -31.53 4.49 17.11
C ALA A 2 -30.83 4.08 18.42
N HIS A 3 -31.52 3.34 19.30
CA HIS A 3 -30.92 2.83 20.55
C HIS A 3 -29.78 1.82 20.32
N THR A 4 -29.87 1.02 19.26
CA THR A 4 -28.81 0.06 18.91
C THR A 4 -27.54 0.79 18.53
N LEU A 5 -27.58 1.89 17.77
CA LEU A 5 -26.40 2.72 17.50
C LEU A 5 -25.87 3.42 18.76
N ALA A 6 -26.77 3.93 19.61
CA ALA A 6 -26.39 4.61 20.85
C ALA A 6 -25.69 3.70 21.87
N HIS A 7 -26.04 2.40 21.91
CA HIS A 7 -25.43 1.41 22.81
C HIS A 7 -24.38 0.51 22.14
N ALA A 8 -24.42 0.33 20.82
CA ALA A 8 -23.48 -0.51 20.09
C ALA A 8 -22.05 0.03 20.13
N LEU A 9 -21.86 1.34 20.36
CA LEU A 9 -20.52 1.91 20.47
C LEU A 9 -19.92 1.77 21.86
N ARG A 10 -20.72 1.60 22.92
CA ARG A 10 -20.19 1.56 24.31
C ARG A 10 -19.28 0.35 24.56
N HIS A 11 -19.67 -0.80 24.03
CA HIS A 11 -18.92 -2.05 24.16
C HIS A 11 -17.60 -2.11 23.34
N PRO A 12 -17.54 -1.68 22.08
CA PRO A 12 -16.28 -1.53 21.36
C PRO A 12 -15.47 -0.33 21.85
N ALA A 13 -16.07 0.80 22.24
CA ALA A 13 -15.34 1.98 22.74
C ALA A 13 -14.53 1.69 24.02
N GLY A 14 -15.02 0.80 24.89
CA GLY A 14 -14.25 0.35 26.05
C GLY A 14 -13.15 -0.67 25.72
N ARG A 15 -13.07 -1.16 24.47
CA ARG A 15 -12.15 -2.23 24.05
C ARG A 15 -11.19 -1.81 22.93
N VAL A 16 -11.25 -0.57 22.46
CA VAL A 16 -10.35 -0.04 21.42
C VAL A 16 -9.52 1.11 21.98
N GLY A 17 -8.21 1.05 21.75
CA GLY A 17 -7.28 2.15 22.04
C GLY A 17 -7.04 2.98 20.79
N ILE A 18 -7.05 4.30 20.92
CA ILE A 18 -6.56 5.21 19.89
C ILE A 18 -5.11 5.54 20.25
N ALA A 19 -4.20 5.27 19.34
CA ALA A 19 -2.78 5.53 19.51
C ALA A 19 -2.24 6.32 18.33
N LEU A 20 -1.17 7.08 18.58
CA LEU A 20 -0.44 7.77 17.53
C LEU A 20 0.31 6.76 16.65
N GLY A 21 0.28 7.00 15.34
CA GLY A 21 0.99 6.19 14.36
C GLY A 21 2.50 6.30 14.56
N ARG A 22 3.18 5.16 14.72
CA ARG A 22 4.63 5.11 14.98
C ARG A 22 5.50 5.44 13.77
N LEU A 23 4.98 5.28 12.56
CA LEU A 23 5.71 5.46 11.31
C LEU A 23 5.58 6.88 10.73
N GLY A 24 4.73 7.73 11.31
CA GLY A 24 4.53 9.09 10.81
C GLY A 24 4.18 9.12 9.31
N PRO A 25 4.79 10.03 8.53
CA PRO A 25 4.57 10.14 7.08
C PRO A 25 4.92 8.88 6.29
N ASP A 26 5.88 8.08 6.77
CA ASP A 26 6.37 6.89 6.08
C ASP A 26 5.38 5.71 6.12
N ALA A 27 4.32 5.81 6.94
CA ALA A 27 3.30 4.77 7.04
C ALA A 27 2.71 4.37 5.68
N VAL A 28 2.48 5.35 4.80
CA VAL A 28 1.93 5.10 3.46
C VAL A 28 2.94 4.40 2.57
N THR A 29 4.21 4.81 2.60
CA THR A 29 5.29 4.20 1.82
C THR A 29 5.48 2.73 2.21
N VAL A 30 5.57 2.45 3.52
CA VAL A 30 5.71 1.09 4.04
C VAL A 30 4.47 0.25 3.73
N GLY A 31 3.28 0.82 3.91
CA GLY A 31 2.02 0.15 3.57
C GLY A 31 1.94 -0.21 2.09
N ALA A 32 2.24 0.75 1.20
CA ALA A 32 2.26 0.54 -0.24
C ALA A 32 3.28 -0.52 -0.69
N ALA A 33 4.44 -0.59 -0.02
CA ALA A 33 5.43 -1.65 -0.26
C ALA A 33 4.98 -3.03 0.26
N THR A 34 4.14 -3.07 1.31
CA THR A 34 3.64 -4.31 1.91
C THR A 34 2.48 -4.92 1.12
N LEU A 35 1.63 -4.09 0.50
CA LEU A 35 0.44 -4.55 -0.23
C LEU A 35 0.74 -5.60 -1.32
N PRO A 36 1.75 -5.44 -2.21
CA PRO A 36 2.10 -6.47 -3.18
C PRO A 36 2.46 -7.80 -2.54
N LEU A 37 3.16 -7.78 -1.40
CA LEU A 37 3.57 -8.98 -0.66
C LEU A 37 2.36 -9.68 -0.02
N ALA A 38 1.47 -8.93 0.63
CA ALA A 38 0.23 -9.47 1.19
C ALA A 38 -0.62 -10.12 0.09
N ALA A 39 -0.71 -9.46 -1.06
CA ALA A 39 -1.46 -9.94 -2.21
C ALA A 39 -0.82 -11.19 -2.85
N PHE A 40 0.52 -11.29 -2.84
CA PHE A 40 1.27 -12.49 -3.22
C PHE A 40 0.96 -13.66 -2.28
N PHE A 41 1.02 -13.46 -0.97
CA PHE A 41 0.71 -14.49 0.02
C PHE A 41 -0.73 -14.98 -0.07
N ALA A 42 -1.69 -14.07 -0.21
CA ALA A 42 -3.11 -14.42 -0.34
C ALA A 42 -3.41 -15.28 -1.59
N ARG A 43 -2.65 -15.08 -2.67
CA ARG A 43 -2.86 -15.78 -3.96
C ARG A 43 -1.88 -16.93 -4.22
N GLY A 44 -0.95 -17.18 -3.29
CA GLY A 44 0.09 -18.20 -3.45
C GLY A 44 1.04 -17.93 -4.62
N GLY A 45 1.34 -16.67 -4.90
CA GLY A 45 2.26 -16.28 -5.97
C GLY A 45 1.80 -16.54 -7.40
N ARG A 46 0.55 -16.96 -7.61
CA ARG A 46 -0.03 -17.06 -8.95
C ARG A 46 -0.16 -15.68 -9.57
N ARG A 47 0.50 -15.51 -10.71
CA ARG A 47 0.42 -14.28 -11.51
C ARG A 47 -0.87 -14.31 -12.30
N VAL A 48 -1.80 -13.40 -11.99
CA VAL A 48 -2.97 -13.17 -12.85
C VAL A 48 -2.46 -12.55 -14.15
N PRO A 49 -2.85 -13.09 -15.32
CA PRO A 49 -2.58 -12.43 -16.60
C PRO A 49 -3.11 -11.00 -16.52
N VAL A 50 -2.24 -10.02 -16.77
CA VAL A 50 -2.65 -8.63 -16.83
C VAL A 50 -3.05 -8.37 -18.27
N ASP A 51 -4.34 -8.18 -18.53
CA ASP A 51 -4.90 -8.02 -19.88
C ASP A 51 -4.41 -6.74 -20.59
N SER A 52 -3.87 -5.77 -19.85
CA SER A 52 -3.23 -4.58 -20.42
C SER A 52 -2.13 -4.07 -19.51
N PRO A 53 -0.88 -3.90 -19.98
CA PRO A 53 0.19 -3.37 -19.15
C PRO A 53 -0.17 -1.94 -18.75
N ALA A 54 -0.45 -1.75 -17.46
CA ALA A 54 -0.57 -0.41 -16.89
C ALA A 54 0.69 0.40 -17.25
N PRO A 55 0.57 1.72 -17.51
CA PRO A 55 1.70 2.55 -17.84
C PRO A 55 2.78 2.41 -16.75
N ALA A 56 4.04 2.39 -17.18
CA ALA A 56 5.15 2.25 -16.24
C ALA A 56 5.04 3.36 -15.18
N PRO A 57 5.12 3.01 -13.88
CA PRO A 57 5.01 4.00 -12.82
C PRO A 57 6.12 5.05 -13.00
N ALA A 58 5.82 6.31 -12.69
CA ALA A 58 6.69 7.46 -12.97
C ALA A 58 8.14 7.28 -12.46
N TRP A 59 8.32 6.59 -11.33
CA TRP A 59 9.65 6.30 -10.79
C TRP A 59 10.48 5.35 -11.68
N ARG A 60 9.85 4.37 -12.37
CA ARG A 60 10.54 3.50 -13.34
C ARG A 60 10.96 4.28 -14.57
N ALA A 61 10.10 5.18 -15.06
CA ALA A 61 10.44 6.06 -16.17
C ALA A 61 11.64 6.97 -15.80
N ALA A 62 11.59 7.59 -14.61
CA ALA A 62 12.69 8.40 -14.10
C ALA A 62 14.00 7.59 -13.92
N LEU A 63 13.92 6.35 -13.42
CA LEU A 63 15.07 5.47 -13.29
C LEU A 63 15.65 5.09 -14.67
N GLY A 64 14.80 4.77 -15.64
CA GLY A 64 15.20 4.48 -17.01
C GLY A 64 15.96 5.65 -17.64
N GLY A 65 15.46 6.88 -17.47
CA GLY A 65 16.14 8.10 -17.94
C GLY A 65 17.52 8.28 -17.31
N ARG A 66 17.66 8.06 -16.00
CA ARG A 66 18.97 8.14 -15.31
C ARG A 66 19.95 7.08 -15.79
N LEU A 67 19.50 5.84 -15.96
CA LEU A 67 20.34 4.73 -16.42
C LEU A 67 20.73 4.87 -17.90
N ALA A 68 19.86 5.46 -18.73
CA ALA A 68 20.17 5.79 -20.12
C ALA A 68 21.19 6.93 -20.21
N GLY A 69 21.06 7.97 -19.37
CA GLY A 69 22.02 9.08 -19.29
C GLY A 69 23.42 8.65 -18.84
N GLN A 70 23.53 7.67 -17.93
CA GLN A 70 24.84 7.14 -17.50
C GLN A 70 25.56 6.31 -18.58
N ARG A 71 24.85 5.72 -19.54
CA ARG A 71 25.45 4.93 -20.63
C ARG A 71 25.98 5.77 -21.80
N GLY A 72 25.64 7.06 -21.86
CA GLY A 72 26.09 7.99 -22.90
C GLY A 72 27.32 8.83 -22.53
N GLY A 73 27.87 8.64 -21.32
CA GLY A 73 29.09 9.29 -20.86
C GLY A 73 30.26 8.29 -20.79
N ALA A 74 30.81 7.94 -21.95
CA ALA A 74 32.08 7.22 -22.09
C ALA A 74 32.81 7.73 -23.33
#